data_AF-A0A0F7M5Y9-F1
#
_entry.id   AF-A0A0F7M5Y9-F1
#
_cell.length_a   1.000
_cell.length_b   1.000
_cell.length_c   1.000
_cell.angle_alpha   90.00
_cell.angle_beta   90.00
_cell.angle_gamma   90.00
#
_symmetry.space_group_name_H-M   'P 1'
#
loop_
_entity.id
_entity.type
_entity.pdbx_description
1 polymer ?
#
loop_
_entity_poly.entity_id
_entity_poly.type
_entity_poly.pdbx_seq_one_letter_code
_entity_poly.pdbx_strand_id
1 'polypeptide(L)' 'MDQDNFDNLPDVRDGLNKKERAILYCLQQTQQELGGRNVPTIMLYGRVLELVDISKGEFQSILSRFAGLTKMVTDPNE' A
#
# COMPACT_ATOMS: atom_id res chain seq x y z
N MET A 1 2.60 16.34 20.98
CA MET A 1 2.77 17.10 19.73
C MET A 1 2.31 16.17 18.63
N ASP A 2 1.21 16.54 17.97
CA ASP A 2 0.43 15.75 17.02
C ASP A 2 1.22 15.42 15.74
N GLN A 3 2.05 14.38 15.80
CA GLN A 3 2.79 13.88 14.64
C GLN A 3 1.89 13.07 13.67
N ASP A 4 0.63 12.79 14.06
CA ASP A 4 -0.23 11.79 13.42
C ASP A 4 -1.19 12.36 12.35
N ASN A 5 -1.25 13.68 12.15
CA ASN A 5 -2.28 14.28 11.26
C ASN A 5 -1.95 14.21 9.76
N PHE A 6 -0.70 13.96 9.38
CA PHE A 6 -0.27 14.00 7.97
C PHE A 6 0.00 12.63 7.35
N ASP A 7 0.03 11.56 8.14
CA ASP A 7 0.34 10.22 7.62
C ASP A 7 -0.69 9.71 6.58
N ASN A 8 -1.92 10.24 6.65
CA ASN A 8 -3.01 9.96 5.71
C ASN A 8 -3.13 11.01 4.58
N LEU A 9 -2.43 12.14 4.67
CA LEU A 9 -2.49 13.18 3.64
C LEU A 9 -1.60 12.78 2.46
N PRO A 10 -2.14 12.67 1.23
CA PRO A 10 -1.33 12.37 0.06
C PRO A 10 -0.40 13.54 -0.29
N ASP A 11 0.83 13.23 -0.71
CA ASP A 11 1.76 14.23 -1.19
C ASP A 11 1.35 14.73 -2.59
N VAL A 12 1.45 16.03 -2.85
CA VAL A 12 1.06 16.65 -4.14
C VAL A 12 1.86 16.14 -5.33
N ARG A 13 3.08 15.63 -5.10
CA ARG A 13 4.00 15.20 -6.16
C ARG A 13 3.63 13.84 -6.75
N ASP A 14 3.21 12.92 -5.88
CA ASP A 14 2.96 11.53 -6.25
C ASP A 14 1.50 11.08 -5.96
N GLY A 15 0.73 11.87 -5.23
CA GLY A 15 -0.63 11.52 -4.80
C GLY A 15 -0.67 10.40 -3.77
N LEU A 16 0.48 10.02 -3.19
CA LEU A 16 0.61 8.89 -2.27
C LEU A 16 0.70 9.36 -0.83
N ASN A 17 0.00 8.66 0.05
CA ASN A 17 0.26 8.74 1.48
C ASN A 17 1.49 7.91 1.87
N LYS A 18 1.88 7.99 3.15
CA LYS A 18 3.08 7.32 3.67
C LYS A 18 3.04 5.80 3.51
N LYS A 19 1.89 5.16 3.77
CA LYS A 19 1.71 3.70 3.68
C LYS A 19 1.74 3.23 2.23
N GLU A 20 1.06 3.94 1.34
CA GLU A 20 1.06 3.68 -0.11
C GLU A 20 2.48 3.75 -0.69
N ARG A 21 3.23 4.80 -0.34
CA ARG A 21 4.63 4.96 -0.76
C ARG A 21 5.52 3.85 -0.22
N ALA A 22 5.36 3.46 1.05
CA ALA A 22 6.11 2.36 1.64
C ALA A 22 5.85 1.04 0.91
N ILE A 23 4.60 0.74 0.56
CA ILE A 23 4.24 -0.46 -0.21
C ILE A 23 4.94 -0.49 -1.57
N LEU A 24 4.89 0.61 -2.34
CA LEU A 24 5.52 0.67 -3.66
C LEU A 24 7.06 0.63 -3.57
N TYR A 25 7.64 1.28 -2.55
CA TYR A 25 9.08 1.24 -2.29
C TYR A 25 9.58 -0.17 -1.94
N CYS A 26 8.87 -0.89 -1.06
CA CYS A 26 9.19 -2.28 -0.72
C CYS A 26 8.98 -3.22 -1.92
N LEU A 27 7.93 -2.99 -2.71
CA LEU A 27 7.65 -3.78 -3.91
C LEU A 27 8.82 -3.67 -4.91
N GLN A 28 9.27 -2.45 -5.20
CA GLN A 28 10.36 -2.21 -6.14
C GLN A 28 11.67 -2.86 -5.68
N GLN A 29 12.03 -2.68 -4.40
CA GLN A 29 13.25 -3.30 -3.85
C GLN A 29 13.18 -4.83 -3.88
N THR A 30 12.07 -5.40 -3.39
CA THR A 30 11.93 -6.86 -3.32
C THR A 30 11.91 -7.47 -4.72
N GLN A 31 11.33 -6.78 -5.71
CA GLN A 31 11.37 -7.23 -7.09
C GLN A 31 12.80 -7.23 -7.65
N GLN A 32 13.63 -6.23 -7.32
CA GLN A 32 15.05 -6.22 -7.70
C GLN A 32 15.82 -7.38 -7.05
N GLU A 33 15.59 -7.65 -5.77
CA GLU A 33 16.17 -8.79 -5.04
C GLU A 33 15.79 -10.13 -5.68
N LEU A 34 14.56 -10.25 -6.18
CA LEU A 34 14.06 -11.46 -6.84
C LEU A 34 14.38 -11.52 -8.35
N GLY A 35 15.21 -10.60 -8.86
CA GLY A 35 15.61 -10.57 -10.28
C GLY A 35 14.46 -10.30 -11.24
N GLY A 36 13.54 -9.40 -10.87
CA GLY A 36 12.39 -9.02 -11.69
C GLY A 36 11.17 -9.93 -11.56
N ARG A 37 11.23 -10.99 -10.74
CA ARG A 37 10.10 -11.90 -10.52
C ARG A 37 9.00 -11.27 -9.67
N ASN A 38 7.82 -11.87 -9.73
CA ASN A 38 6.69 -11.48 -8.88
C ASN A 38 7.05 -11.63 -7.40
N VAL A 39 6.71 -10.60 -6.63
CA VAL A 39 6.90 -10.57 -5.18
C VAL A 39 5.69 -11.22 -4.50
N PRO A 40 5.87 -12.28 -3.70
CA PRO A 40 4.78 -12.86 -2.93
C PRO A 40 4.17 -11.83 -1.96
N THR A 41 2.84 -11.73 -1.93
CA THR A 41 2.13 -10.73 -1.08
C THR A 41 2.50 -10.82 0.40
N ILE A 42 2.74 -12.03 0.92
CA ILE A 42 3.16 -12.23 2.32
C ILE A 42 4.57 -11.66 2.60
N MET A 43 5.48 -11.80 1.64
CA MET A 43 6.84 -11.26 1.74
C MET A 43 6.79 -9.74 1.70
N LEU A 44 6.02 -9.18 0.78
CA LEU A 44 5.80 -7.74 0.70
C LEU A 44 5.21 -7.19 2.01
N TYR A 45 4.20 -7.85 2.57
CA TYR A 45 3.59 -7.44 3.84
C TYR A 45 4.61 -7.38 4.99
N GLY A 46 5.46 -8.40 5.12
CA GLY A 46 6.53 -8.42 6.12
C GLY A 46 7.50 -7.24 5.96
N ARG A 47 7.96 -6.98 4.74
CA ARG A 47 8.86 -5.85 4.43
C ARG A 47 8.24 -4.49 4.75
N VAL A 48 6.95 -4.32 4.48
CA VAL A 48 6.25 -3.05 4.75
C VAL A 48 6.10 -2.80 6.25
N LEU A 49 5.79 -3.85 7.03
CA LEU A 49 5.72 -3.76 8.49
C LEU A 49 7.04 -3.33 9.14
N GLU A 50 8.19 -3.59 8.52
CA GLU A 50 9.50 -3.12 8.99
C GLU A 50 9.64 -1.58 8.85
N LEU A 51 8.87 -0.93 7.98
CA LEU A 51 8.98 0.51 7.70
C LEU A 51 7.83 1.33 8.28
N VAL A 52 6.61 0.79 8.28
CA VAL A 52 5.40 1.52 8.70
C VAL A 52 4.44 0.60 9.44
N ASP A 53 3.76 1.15 10.44
CA ASP A 53 2.65 0.46 11.08
C ASP A 53 1.44 0.42 10.13
N ILE A 54 0.98 -0.79 9.81
CA ILE A 54 -0.14 -1.02 8.90
C ILE A 54 -0.87 -2.30 9.26
N SER A 55 -2.18 -2.24 9.32
CA SER A 55 -2.98 -3.45 9.50
C SER A 55 -3.03 -4.27 8.21
N LYS A 56 -3.22 -5.59 8.34
CA LYS A 56 -3.45 -6.49 7.19
C LYS A 56 -4.59 -5.99 6.29
N GLY A 57 -5.67 -5.48 6.87
CA GLY A 57 -6.83 -5.00 6.13
C GLY A 57 -6.52 -3.75 5.30
N GLU A 58 -5.82 -2.77 5.89
CA GLU A 58 -5.36 -1.58 5.16
C GLU A 58 -4.40 -1.95 4.03
N PHE A 59 -3.44 -2.84 4.29
CA PHE A 59 -2.49 -3.31 3.28
C PHE A 59 -3.22 -3.96 2.09
N GLN A 60 -4.17 -4.86 2.35
CA GLN A 60 -4.98 -5.50 1.31
C GLN A 60 -5.86 -4.50 0.55
N SER A 61 -6.42 -3.51 1.25
CA SER A 61 -7.22 -2.44 0.64
C SER A 61 -6.39 -1.58 -0.32
N ILE A 62 -5.20 -1.15 0.10
CA ILE A 62 -4.27 -0.38 -0.73
C ILE A 62 -3.82 -1.20 -1.96
N LEU A 63 -3.44 -2.46 -1.77
CA LEU A 63 -3.07 -3.33 -2.89
C LEU A 63 -4.22 -3.54 -3.88
N SER A 64 -5.45 -3.71 -3.38
CA SER A 64 -6.64 -3.86 -4.23
C SER A 64 -6.90 -2.60 -5.05
N ARG A 65 -6.67 -1.41 -4.47
CA ARG A 65 -6.73 -0.14 -5.20
C ARG A 65 -5.68 -0.05 -6.30
N PHE A 66 -4.43 -0.39 -6.00
CA PHE A 66 -3.36 -0.39 -7.01
C PHE A 66 -3.61 -1.39 -8.14
N ALA A 67 -4.18 -2.55 -7.84
CA ALA A 67 -4.50 -3.58 -8.84
C ALA A 67 -5.81 -3.31 -9.61
N GLY A 68 -6.54 -2.23 -9.30
CA GLY A 68 -7.84 -1.94 -9.90
C GLY A 68 -8.95 -2.90 -9.51
N LEU A 69 -8.77 -3.70 -8.45
CA LEU A 69 -9.72 -4.71 -7.96
C LEU A 69 -10.77 -4.16 -7.00
N THR A 70 -10.86 -2.83 -6.85
CA THR A 70 -11.82 -2.20 -5.96
C THR A 70 -13.22 -2.41 -6.54
N LYS A 71 -14.10 -3.12 -5.82
CA LYS A 71 -15.52 -3.15 -6.17
C LYS A 71 -15.99 -1.72 -6.20
N MET A 72 -16.52 -1.25 -7.33
CA MET A 72 -17.40 -0.08 -7.28
C MET A 72 -18.51 -0.44 -6.28
N VAL A 73 -18.80 0.48 -5.36
CA VAL A 73 -20.03 0.38 -4.58
C VAL A 73 -21.15 0.44 -5.62
N THR A 74 -21.71 -0.70 -6.00
CA THR A 74 -23.02 -0.75 -6.64
C THR A 74 -23.99 -0.26 -5.57
N ASP A 75 -24.68 0.83 -5.85
CA ASP A 75 -25.66 1.42 -4.94
C ASP A 75 -26.56 0.34 -4.33
N PRO A 76 -26.75 0.29 -3.00
CA PRO A 76 -27.57 -0.73 -2.33
C PRO A 76 -29.09 -0.57 -2.55
N ASN A 77 -29.51 0.28 -3.50
CA ASN A 77 -30.92 0.58 -3.82
C ASN A 77 -31.24 0.29 -5.30
N GLU A 78 -30.94 -0.91 -5.79
CA GLU A 78 -31.55 -1.47 -7.01
C GLU A 78 -32.38 -2.72 -6.68
#